data_AF-A0A949MCU6-F1
#
_entry.id   AF-A0A949MCU6-F1
#
_cell.length_a   1.000
_cell.length_b   1.000
_cell.length_c   1.000
_cell.angle_alpha   90.00
_cell.angle_beta   90.00
_cell.angle_gamma   90.00
#
_symmetry.space_group_name_H-M   'P 1'
#
loop_
_entity.id
_entity.type
_entity.pdbx_description
1 polymer ?
#
loop_
_entity_poly.entity_id
_entity_poly.type
_entity_poly.pdbx_seq_one_letter_code
_entity_poly.pdbx_strand_id
1 'polypeptide(L)'
;ERESMLVGSRIQEVADLYLQGADPQTPFASPLYGDLTGLPPTLIQVSDREILLDDSRRLAEKVNAAGGRAELSVWPNLPHVWQISQSFLPEARQALAQAADFARSALASGPVAA
;
A
#
# COMPACT_ATOMS: atom_id res chain seq x y z
N GLU A 1 1.87 21.66 6.16
CA GLU A 1 2.67 20.77 5.29
C GLU A 1 2.00 19.39 5.24
N ARG A 2 1.98 18.72 4.09
CA ARG A 2 1.26 17.45 3.92
C ARG A 2 2.17 16.24 4.12
N GLU A 3 3.36 16.19 3.53
CA GLU A 3 4.29 15.05 3.61
C GLU A 3 5.70 15.53 4.04
N SER A 4 6.40 14.77 4.89
CA SER A 4 7.72 15.15 5.43
C SER A 4 8.84 14.16 5.12
N MET A 5 8.52 12.91 4.77
CA MET A 5 9.50 11.87 4.44
C MET A 5 9.65 11.66 2.94
N LEU A 6 8.54 11.66 2.19
CA LEU A 6 8.58 11.52 0.74
C LEU A 6 8.53 12.88 0.05
N VAL A 7 9.68 13.31 -0.48
CA VAL A 7 9.73 14.55 -1.26
C VAL A 7 9.21 14.27 -2.67
N GLY A 8 7.97 14.68 -2.96
CA GLY A 8 7.32 14.41 -4.25
C GLY A 8 8.13 14.84 -5.47
N SER A 9 8.92 15.91 -5.38
CA SER A 9 9.80 16.36 -6.48
C SER A 9 10.94 15.39 -6.81
N ARG A 10 11.23 14.42 -5.95
CA ARG A 10 12.25 13.38 -6.17
C ARG A 10 11.68 12.04 -6.63
N ILE A 11 10.36 11.90 -6.71
CA ILE A 11 9.74 10.64 -7.18
C ILE A 11 10.21 10.29 -8.60
N GLN A 12 10.29 11.28 -9.49
CA GLN A 12 10.71 11.02 -10.87
C GLN A 12 12.16 10.54 -10.93
N GLU A 13 13.06 11.16 -10.15
CA GLU A 13 14.46 10.74 -10.05
C GLU A 13 14.58 9.27 -9.60
N VAL A 14 13.82 8.88 -8.58
CA VAL A 14 13.80 7.49 -8.08
C VAL A 14 13.21 6.53 -9.11
N ALA A 15 12.13 6.94 -9.80
CA ALA A 15 11.52 6.14 -10.86
C ALA A 15 12.51 5.90 -12.01
N ASP A 16 13.22 6.94 -12.46
CA ASP A 16 14.20 6.83 -13.55
C ASP A 16 15.36 5.88 -13.18
N LEU A 17 15.83 5.96 -11.93
CA LEU A 17 16.86 5.05 -11.41
C LEU A 17 16.41 3.58 -11.39
N TYR A 18 15.14 3.31 -11.08
CA TYR A 18 14.59 1.96 -11.08
C TYR A 18 14.31 1.45 -12.51
N LEU A 19 13.71 2.29 -13.35
CA LEU A 19 13.25 1.90 -14.69
C LEU A 19 14.40 1.74 -15.68
N GLN A 20 15.49 2.51 -15.56
CA GLN A 20 16.63 2.46 -16.50
C GLN A 20 16.20 2.53 -17.97
N GLY A 21 15.21 3.37 -18.28
CA GLY A 21 14.64 3.54 -19.62
C GLY A 21 13.53 2.55 -20.00
N ALA A 22 13.14 1.63 -19.11
CA ALA A 22 11.95 0.80 -19.29
C ALA A 22 10.65 1.62 -19.25
N ASP A 23 9.59 1.09 -19.85
CA ASP A 23 8.27 1.71 -19.83
C ASP A 23 7.74 1.81 -18.39
N PRO A 24 7.46 3.02 -17.85
CA PRO A 24 6.94 3.20 -16.50
C PRO A 24 5.58 2.53 -16.28
N GLN A 25 4.83 2.19 -17.33
CA GLN A 25 3.54 1.53 -17.24
C GLN A 25 3.63 0.00 -17.26
N THR A 26 4.84 -0.58 -17.33
CA THR A 26 4.98 -2.03 -17.23
C THR A 26 4.38 -2.53 -15.90
N PRO A 27 3.50 -3.56 -15.93
CA PRO A 27 2.84 -4.09 -14.72
C PRO A 27 3.79 -4.47 -13.58
N PHE A 28 5.01 -4.86 -13.91
CA PHE A 28 6.01 -5.26 -12.91
C PHE A 28 6.69 -4.07 -12.22
N ALA A 29 6.65 -2.87 -12.80
CA ALA A 29 7.12 -1.64 -12.16
C ALA A 29 5.97 -0.86 -11.52
N SER A 30 4.83 -0.82 -12.20
CA SER A 30 3.63 -0.09 -11.78
C SER A 30 2.44 -1.05 -11.76
N PRO A 31 2.22 -1.78 -10.64
CA PRO A 31 1.17 -2.80 -10.53
C PRO A 31 -0.24 -2.29 -10.81
N LEU A 32 -0.48 -0.98 -10.65
CA LEU A 32 -1.74 -0.34 -11.03
C LEU A 32 -2.13 -0.54 -12.51
N TYR A 33 -1.19 -0.89 -13.39
CA TYR A 33 -1.48 -1.20 -14.80
C TYR A 33 -1.55 -2.72 -15.09
N GLY A 34 -1.26 -3.57 -14.10
CA GLY A 34 -1.33 -5.03 -14.24
C GLY A 34 -2.73 -5.63 -14.06
N ASP A 35 -2.83 -6.92 -14.37
CA ASP A 35 -3.94 -7.76 -13.94
C ASP A 35 -3.82 -8.05 -12.44
N LEU A 36 -4.86 -7.74 -11.68
CA LEU A 36 -4.93 -7.90 -10.23
C LEU A 36 -5.89 -9.03 -9.81
N THR A 37 -6.41 -9.80 -10.77
CA THR A 37 -7.23 -10.98 -10.48
C THR A 37 -6.41 -12.02 -9.71
N GLY A 38 -7.08 -12.79 -8.85
CA GLY A 38 -6.44 -13.85 -8.05
C GLY A 38 -5.51 -13.37 -6.94
N LEU A 39 -5.38 -12.06 -6.69
CA LEU A 39 -4.62 -11.58 -5.53
C LEU A 39 -5.25 -12.07 -4.22
N PRO A 40 -4.42 -12.47 -3.22
CA PRO A 40 -4.92 -12.85 -1.91
C PRO A 40 -5.57 -11.65 -1.20
N PRO A 41 -6.31 -11.89 -0.09
CA PRO A 41 -6.80 -10.79 0.74
C PRO A 41 -5.66 -9.83 1.07
N THR A 42 -5.84 -8.55 0.74
CA THR A 42 -4.78 -7.55 0.81
C THR A 42 -5.18 -6.44 1.79
N LEU A 43 -4.34 -6.15 2.77
CA LEU A 43 -4.46 -4.98 3.64
C LEU A 43 -3.55 -3.87 3.12
N ILE A 44 -4.09 -2.67 2.97
CA ILE A 44 -3.36 -1.47 2.53
C ILE A 44 -3.48 -0.44 3.66
N GLN A 45 -2.35 -0.03 4.24
CA GLN A 45 -2.29 1.01 5.25
C GLN A 45 -1.55 2.21 4.68
N VAL A 46 -2.14 3.40 4.82
CA VAL A 46 -1.58 4.66 4.34
C VAL A 46 -2.02 5.81 5.24
N SER A 47 -1.21 6.86 5.36
CA SER A 47 -1.64 8.09 6.04
C SER A 47 -2.32 9.07 5.08
N ASP A 48 -3.27 9.85 5.60
CA ASP A 48 -3.93 10.95 4.86
C ASP A 48 -3.01 12.12 4.49
N ARG A 49 -1.79 12.10 5.04
CA ARG A 49 -0.70 13.03 4.80
C ARG A 49 0.19 12.63 3.63
N GLU A 50 0.12 11.37 3.20
CA GLU A 50 1.03 10.83 2.19
C GLU A 50 0.69 11.26 0.78
N ILE A 51 1.74 11.49 -0.02
CA ILE A 51 1.60 11.67 -1.47
C ILE A 51 1.17 10.37 -2.18
N LEU A 52 1.32 9.21 -1.52
CA LEU A 52 0.92 7.89 -2.02
C LEU A 52 -0.51 7.48 -1.59
N LEU A 53 -1.28 8.40 -0.99
CA LEU A 53 -2.66 8.15 -0.59
C LEU A 53 -3.53 7.72 -1.79
N ASP A 54 -3.39 8.40 -2.91
CA ASP A 54 -4.20 8.10 -4.10
C ASP A 54 -3.76 6.81 -4.79
N ASP A 55 -2.47 6.44 -4.74
CA ASP A 55 -2.00 5.14 -5.20
C ASP A 55 -2.61 4.01 -4.37
N SER A 56 -2.67 4.19 -3.05
CA SER A 56 -3.27 3.23 -2.12
C SER A 56 -4.78 3.06 -2.36
N ARG A 57 -5.49 4.17 -2.59
CA ARG A 57 -6.93 4.16 -2.95
C ARG A 57 -7.18 3.43 -4.26
N ARG A 58 -6.44 3.80 -5.32
CA ARG A 58 -6.58 3.21 -6.65
C ARG A 58 -6.27 1.71 -6.63
N LEU A 59 -5.27 1.28 -5.86
CA LEU A 59 -4.94 -0.12 -5.72
C LEU A 59 -6.09 -0.89 -5.06
N ALA A 60 -6.62 -0.39 -3.93
CA ALA A 60 -7.74 -1.01 -3.24
C ALA A 60 -8.98 -1.12 -4.14
N GLU A 61 -9.33 -0.03 -4.83
CA GLU A 61 -10.44 0.01 -5.79
C GLU A 61 -10.25 -1.02 -6.91
N LYS A 62 -9.05 -1.08 -7.50
CA LYS A 62 -8.77 -1.98 -8.63
C LYS A 62 -8.78 -3.46 -8.22
N VAL A 63 -8.25 -3.80 -7.03
CA VAL A 63 -8.31 -5.18 -6.50
C VAL A 63 -9.76 -5.59 -6.26
N ASN A 64 -10.56 -4.73 -5.63
CA ASN A 64 -11.98 -5.02 -5.38
C ASN A 64 -12.79 -5.12 -6.68
N ALA A 65 -12.51 -4.26 -7.66
CA ALA A 65 -13.14 -4.32 -8.98
C ALA A 65 -12.76 -5.59 -9.77
N ALA A 66 -11.57 -6.16 -9.51
CA ALA A 66 -11.13 -7.43 -10.08
C ALA A 66 -11.70 -8.68 -9.38
N GLY A 67 -12.60 -8.50 -8.41
CA GLY A 67 -13.22 -9.59 -7.64
C GLY A 67 -12.41 -10.06 -6.42
N GLY A 68 -11.30 -9.39 -6.11
CA GLY A 68 -10.50 -9.65 -4.91
C GLY A 68 -11.07 -9.01 -3.65
N ARG A 69 -10.36 -9.16 -2.52
CA ARG A 69 -10.65 -8.48 -1.25
C ARG A 69 -9.49 -7.59 -0.84
N ALA A 70 -9.66 -6.28 -0.95
CA ALA A 70 -8.74 -5.28 -0.42
C ALA A 70 -9.39 -4.44 0.69
N GLU A 71 -8.69 -4.33 1.82
CA GLU A 71 -9.06 -3.46 2.94
C GLU A 71 -8.10 -2.26 2.98
N LEU A 72 -8.65 -1.06 2.78
CA LEU A 72 -7.90 0.20 2.89
C LEU A 72 -8.09 0.83 4.26
N SER A 73 -6.99 1.03 4.97
CA SER A 73 -6.96 1.71 6.28
C SER A 73 -6.19 3.03 6.15
N VAL A 74 -6.94 4.13 6.14
CA VAL A 74 -6.36 5.48 6.08
C VAL A 74 -6.20 6.04 7.49
N TRP A 75 -4.98 6.39 7.87
CA TRP A 75 -4.63 6.88 9.20
C TRP A 75 -4.37 8.39 9.22
N PRO A 76 -4.95 9.14 10.17
CA PRO A 76 -4.81 10.59 10.18
C PRO A 76 -3.46 11.05 10.74
N ASN A 77 -2.82 11.99 10.05
CA ASN A 77 -1.67 12.76 10.55
C ASN A 77 -0.43 11.94 10.93
N LEU A 78 -0.09 10.90 10.17
CA LEU A 78 1.11 10.08 10.40
C LEU A 78 2.13 10.27 9.26
N PRO A 79 3.44 10.09 9.54
CA PRO A 79 4.45 10.09 8.48
C PRO A 79 4.36 8.84 7.60
N HIS A 80 4.91 8.89 6.39
CA HIS A 80 5.07 7.72 5.53
C HIS A 80 5.76 6.56 6.28
N VAL A 81 5.17 5.36 6.18
CA VAL A 81 5.65 4.12 6.84
C VAL A 81 5.83 4.30 8.36
N TRP A 82 4.91 5.00 9.03
CA TRP A 82 4.96 5.22 10.48
C TRP A 82 5.14 3.94 11.31
N GLN A 83 4.77 2.78 10.78
CA GLN A 83 4.93 1.46 11.39
C GLN A 83 6.37 1.17 11.89
N ILE A 84 7.41 1.73 11.24
CA ILE A 84 8.81 1.56 11.70
C ILE A 84 9.06 2.21 13.06
N SER A 85 8.25 3.19 13.46
CA SER A 85 8.37 3.94 14.71
C SER A 85 7.70 3.25 15.89
N GLN A 86 7.45 1.94 15.83
CA GLN A 86 6.75 1.15 16.85
C GLN A 86 7.30 1.28 18.27
N SER A 87 8.59 1.60 18.41
CA SER A 87 9.24 1.75 19.73
C SER A 87 8.77 2.98 20.50
N PHE A 88 8.22 3.99 19.83
CA PHE A 88 7.82 5.24 20.47
C PHE A 88 6.46 5.82 19.98
N LEU A 89 5.90 5.30 18.88
CA LEU A 89 4.61 5.75 18.36
C LEU A 89 3.51 4.70 18.63
N PRO A 90 2.49 4.98 19.45
CA PRO A 90 1.39 4.05 19.73
C PRO A 90 0.63 3.58 18.48
N GLU A 91 0.38 4.48 17.53
CA GLU A 91 -0.33 4.23 16.26
C GLU A 91 0.44 3.22 15.39
N ALA A 92 1.77 3.21 15.46
CA ALA A 92 2.59 2.21 14.78
C ALA A 92 2.36 0.81 15.34
N ARG A 93 2.25 0.67 16.68
CA ARG A 93 1.91 -0.60 17.32
C ARG A 93 0.49 -1.06 16.99
N GLN A 94 -0.46 -0.13 16.92
CA GLN A 94 -1.84 -0.43 16.52
C GLN A 94 -1.92 -0.89 15.06
N ALA A 95 -1.23 -0.21 14.15
CA ALA A 95 -1.17 -0.59 12.74
C ALA A 95 -0.55 -1.98 12.54
N LEU A 96 0.53 -2.31 13.27
CA LEU A 96 1.13 -3.64 13.27
C LEU A 96 0.21 -4.72 13.86
N ALA A 97 -0.51 -4.40 14.94
CA ALA A 97 -1.50 -5.31 15.52
C ALA A 97 -2.63 -5.61 14.51
N GLN A 98 -3.16 -4.57 13.85
CA GLN A 98 -4.14 -4.70 12.78
C GLN A 98 -3.63 -5.59 11.64
N ALA A 99 -2.38 -5.37 11.19
CA ALA A 99 -1.79 -6.20 10.14
C ALA A 99 -1.65 -7.67 10.56
N ALA A 100 -1.30 -7.93 11.81
CA ALA A 100 -1.21 -9.27 12.36
C ALA A 100 -2.59 -9.96 12.47
N ASP A 101 -3.62 -9.23 12.90
CA ASP A 101 -5.01 -9.72 12.95
C ASP A 101 -5.55 -10.02 11.55
N PHE A 102 -5.29 -9.12 10.61
CA PHE A 102 -5.66 -9.31 9.20
C PHE A 102 -5.00 -10.56 8.64
N ALA A 103 -3.68 -10.73 8.82
CA ALA A 103 -2.97 -11.90 8.34
C ALA A 103 -3.50 -13.21 8.94
N ARG A 104 -3.77 -13.24 10.25
CA ARG A 104 -4.39 -14.40 10.92
C ARG A 104 -5.76 -14.73 10.31
N SER A 105 -6.61 -13.72 10.12
CA SER A 105 -7.94 -13.88 9.53
C SER A 105 -7.88 -14.38 8.08
N ALA A 106 -7.01 -13.79 7.26
CA ALA A 106 -6.82 -14.17 5.87
C ALA A 106 -6.35 -15.63 5.73
N LEU A 107 -5.40 -16.06 6.57
CA LEU A 107 -4.87 -17.42 6.55
C LEU A 107 -5.86 -18.46 7.11
N ALA A 108 -6.72 -18.08 8.06
CA ALA A 108 -7.75 -18.95 8.60
C ALA A 108 -8.90 -19.21 7.60
N SER A 109 -9.08 -18.31 6.62
CA SER A 109 -10.19 -18.36 5.64
C SER A 109 -9.99 -19.41 4.52
N GLY A 110 -8.85 -20.11 4.50
CA GLY A 110 -8.48 -21.03 3.43
C GLY A 110 -8.00 -20.30 2.15
N PRO A 111 -7.41 -21.03 1.18
CA PRO A 111 -6.94 -20.39 -0.06
C PRO A 111 -8.12 -19.81 -0.85
N VAL A 112 -7.94 -18.59 -1.37
CA VAL A 112 -8.83 -18.03 -2.39
C VAL A 112 -8.77 -18.94 -3.60
N ALA A 113 -9.92 -19.41 -4.08
CA ALA A 113 -9.98 -20.23 -5.28
C ALA A 113 -9.38 -19.45 -6.47
N ALA A 114 -8.41 -20.08 -7.15
CA ALA A 114 -7.74 -19.54 -8.33
C ALA A 114 -8.68 -19.46 -9.54
#